data_AF-A0A7W1NPI8-F1
#
_entry.id   AF-A0A7W1NPI8-F1
#
_cell.length_a   1.000
_cell.length_b   1.000
_cell.length_c   1.000
_cell.angle_alpha   90.00
_cell.angle_beta   90.00
_cell.angle_gamma   90.00
#
_symmetry.space_group_name_H-M   'P 1'
#
loop_
_entity.id
_entity.type
_entity.pdbx_description
1 polymer ?
#
loop_
_entity_poly.entity_id
_entity_poly.type
_entity_poly.pdbx_seq_one_letter_code
_entity_poly.pdbx_strand_id
1 'polypeptide(L)'
;MKTLQIELAAANVTALDYDLRTALTSHFFGLTYDGKQVTLVLDDAVTGNEVRQAQTIVATHDPSKLTPDQQAEILQAAKLDQARQQYATTELDLSVYQGKDALVEKLAEKVVWMEREINALRQGS
;
A
#
# COMPACT_ATOMS: atom_id res chain seq x y z
N MET A 1 16.91 -7.70 25.45
CA MET A 1 16.68 -7.50 24.01
C MET A 1 18.03 -7.56 23.32
N LYS A 2 18.11 -8.19 22.14
CA LYS A 2 19.37 -8.29 21.38
C LYS A 2 19.19 -7.88 19.93
N THR A 3 20.28 -7.42 19.32
CA THR A 3 20.30 -6.94 17.95
C THR A 3 21.15 -7.83 17.06
N LEU A 4 20.71 -8.03 15.83
CA LEU A 4 21.46 -8.74 14.80
C LEU A 4 21.66 -7.82 13.60
N GLN A 5 22.92 -7.59 13.23
CA GLN A 5 23.29 -6.74 12.11
C GLN A 5 23.72 -7.59 10.92
N ILE A 6 23.14 -7.35 9.75
CA ILE A 6 23.40 -8.10 8.52
C ILE A 6 23.52 -7.12 7.36
N GLU A 7 24.58 -7.25 6.57
CA GLU A 7 24.74 -6.44 5.35
C GLU A 7 23.71 -6.83 4.31
N LEU A 8 23.09 -5.82 3.70
CA LEU A 8 22.09 -5.98 2.65
C LEU A 8 22.14 -4.75 1.74
N ALA A 9 22.41 -4.95 0.45
CA ALA A 9 22.64 -3.84 -0.48
C ALA A 9 21.35 -3.09 -0.87
N ALA A 10 20.21 -3.78 -0.84
CA ALA A 10 18.89 -3.21 -1.14
C ALA A 10 17.81 -3.96 -0.37
N ALA A 11 16.82 -3.23 0.13
CA ALA A 11 15.72 -3.81 0.90
C ALA A 11 14.38 -3.14 0.58
N ASN A 12 13.38 -3.92 0.16
CA ASN A 12 11.99 -3.59 0.47
C ASN A 12 11.75 -3.90 1.96
N VAL A 13 11.85 -2.87 2.80
CA VAL A 13 11.73 -2.96 4.27
C VAL A 13 10.39 -3.58 4.68
N THR A 14 9.30 -3.23 4.01
CA THR A 14 7.97 -3.75 4.31
C THR A 14 7.88 -5.25 4.06
N ALA A 15 8.40 -5.73 2.93
CA ALA A 15 8.42 -7.15 2.62
C ALA A 15 9.35 -7.94 3.56
N LEU A 16 10.49 -7.37 3.90
CA LEU A 16 11.43 -7.98 4.83
C LEU A 16 10.86 -8.08 6.25
N ASP A 17 10.20 -7.03 6.75
CA ASP A 17 9.51 -7.06 8.06
C ASP A 17 8.41 -8.12 8.05
N TYR A 18 7.61 -8.19 6.99
CA TYR A 18 6.56 -9.20 6.85
C TYR A 18 7.10 -10.64 6.92
N ASP A 19 8.14 -10.95 6.13
CA ASP A 19 8.74 -12.28 6.10
C ASP A 19 9.37 -12.66 7.45
N LEU A 20 10.09 -11.72 8.09
CA LEU A 20 10.71 -11.93 9.40
C LEU A 20 9.68 -12.09 10.51
N ARG A 21 8.64 -11.27 10.53
CA ARG A 21 7.55 -11.36 11.49
C ARG A 21 6.77 -12.66 11.35
N THR A 22 6.56 -13.13 10.12
CA THR A 22 5.94 -14.44 9.84
C THR A 22 6.81 -15.59 10.32
N ALA A 23 8.13 -15.51 10.13
CA ALA A 23 9.05 -16.59 10.47
C ALA A 23 9.41 -16.66 11.97
N LEU A 24 9.60 -15.51 12.62
CA LEU A 24 10.13 -15.40 13.98
C LEU A 24 9.04 -15.09 15.02
N THR A 25 7.82 -14.81 14.56
CA THR A 25 6.62 -14.61 15.37
C THR A 25 6.85 -13.63 16.54
N SER A 26 6.75 -14.09 17.79
CA SER A 26 6.89 -13.26 19.00
C SER A 26 8.31 -12.84 19.33
N HIS A 27 9.33 -13.41 18.67
CA HIS A 27 10.74 -13.11 18.97
C HIS A 27 11.32 -11.98 18.11
N PHE A 28 10.52 -11.39 17.21
CA PHE A 28 10.91 -10.28 16.35
C PHE A 28 10.09 -9.03 16.67
N PHE A 29 10.78 -7.95 17.03
CA PHE A 29 10.15 -6.68 17.38
C PHE A 29 10.11 -5.70 16.21
N GLY A 30 11.08 -5.77 15.31
CA GLY A 30 11.15 -4.91 14.13
C GLY A 30 12.56 -4.85 13.56
N LEU A 31 12.72 -4.05 12.52
CA LEU A 31 14.00 -3.84 11.85
C LEU A 31 14.22 -2.38 11.49
N THR A 32 15.48 -2.01 11.33
CA THR A 32 15.90 -0.75 10.71
C THR A 32 16.83 -1.05 9.54
N TYR A 33 16.83 -0.18 8.53
CA TYR A 33 17.69 -0.28 7.35
C TYR A 33 18.29 1.08 7.03
N ASP A 34 19.62 1.15 6.92
CA ASP A 34 20.36 2.40 6.68
C ASP A 34 20.81 2.58 5.21
N GLY A 35 20.40 1.67 4.31
CA GLY A 35 20.82 1.66 2.91
C GLY A 35 21.95 0.69 2.60
N LYS A 36 22.59 0.07 3.60
CA LYS A 36 23.65 -0.94 3.42
C LYS A 36 23.57 -2.09 4.43
N GLN A 37 22.94 -1.86 5.57
CA GLN A 37 22.85 -2.80 6.66
C GLN A 37 21.43 -2.81 7.23
N VAL A 38 20.94 -4.01 7.50
CA VAL A 38 19.72 -4.24 8.27
C VAL A 38 20.10 -4.55 9.70
N THR A 39 19.47 -3.87 10.66
CA THR A 39 19.54 -4.19 12.08
C THR A 39 18.19 -4.78 12.52
N LEU A 40 18.20 -6.04 12.92
CA LEU A 40 17.04 -6.72 13.48
C LEU A 40 17.00 -6.57 15.00
N VAL A 41 15.81 -6.29 15.53
CA VAL A 41 15.57 -6.22 16.97
C VAL A 41 14.83 -7.48 17.40
N LEU A 42 15.50 -8.29 18.23
CA LEU A 42 15.04 -9.62 18.63
C LEU A 42 14.91 -9.74 20.15
N ASP A 43 14.05 -10.66 20.59
CA ASP A 43 13.95 -11.09 21.97
C ASP A 43 15.23 -11.82 22.43
N ASP A 44 15.59 -11.69 23.71
CA ASP A 44 16.75 -12.38 24.29
C ASP A 44 16.61 -13.90 24.20
N ALA A 45 15.37 -14.40 24.30
CA ALA A 45 15.04 -15.81 24.21
C ALA A 45 15.16 -16.39 22.80
N VAL A 46 15.41 -15.59 21.74
CA VAL A 46 15.48 -16.14 20.37
C VAL A 46 16.60 -17.18 20.26
N THR A 47 16.28 -18.34 19.71
CA THR A 47 17.16 -19.51 19.63
C THR A 47 18.19 -19.35 18.51
N GLY A 48 19.26 -20.16 18.55
CA GLY A 48 20.24 -20.19 17.46
C GLY A 48 19.67 -20.66 16.11
N ASN A 49 18.56 -21.42 16.12
CA ASN A 49 17.87 -21.82 14.88
C ASN A 49 17.14 -20.63 14.26
N GLU A 50 16.42 -19.86 15.06
CA GLU A 50 15.70 -18.67 14.63
C GLU A 50 16.65 -17.56 14.18
N VAL A 51 17.81 -17.39 14.85
CA VAL A 51 18.86 -16.48 14.37
C VAL A 51 19.36 -16.89 12.98
N ARG A 52 19.61 -18.19 12.75
CA ARG A 52 20.00 -18.69 11.43
C ARG A 52 18.90 -18.49 10.39
N GLN A 53 17.63 -18.72 10.77
CA GLN A 53 16.49 -18.48 9.91
C GLN A 53 16.38 -17.00 9.52
N ALA A 54 16.55 -16.07 10.47
CA ALA A 54 16.57 -14.63 10.22
C ALA A 54 17.70 -14.26 9.24
N GLN A 55 18.90 -14.81 9.43
CA GLN A 55 20.03 -14.63 8.51
C GLN A 55 19.71 -15.15 7.11
N THR A 56 19.11 -16.32 6.99
CA THR A 56 18.70 -16.87 5.70
C THR A 56 17.67 -15.97 5.02
N ILE A 57 16.64 -15.51 5.73
CA ILE A 57 15.61 -14.62 5.19
C ILE A 57 16.24 -13.34 4.64
N VAL A 58 17.12 -12.69 5.42
CA VAL A 58 17.81 -11.47 4.97
C VAL A 58 18.73 -11.75 3.77
N ALA A 59 19.47 -12.86 3.78
CA ALA A 59 20.39 -13.21 2.70
C ALA A 59 19.68 -13.55 1.39
N THR A 60 18.48 -14.12 1.44
CA THR A 60 17.66 -14.46 0.27
C THR A 60 16.60 -13.40 -0.04
N HIS A 61 16.68 -12.23 0.58
CA HIS A 61 15.68 -11.18 0.41
C HIS A 61 15.67 -10.67 -1.04
N ASP A 62 14.48 -10.62 -1.64
CA ASP A 62 14.27 -10.00 -2.93
C ASP A 62 13.67 -8.60 -2.73
N PRO A 63 14.41 -7.51 -3.02
CA PRO A 63 13.92 -6.16 -2.85
C PRO A 63 12.78 -5.80 -3.83
N SER A 64 12.55 -6.60 -4.87
CA SER A 64 11.43 -6.42 -5.80
C SER A 64 10.15 -7.14 -5.37
N LYS A 65 10.23 -8.02 -4.36
CA LYS A 65 9.06 -8.72 -3.83
C LYS A 65 8.10 -7.72 -3.19
N LEU A 66 6.82 -7.82 -3.56
CA LEU A 66 5.73 -7.05 -2.96
C LEU A 66 5.03 -7.89 -1.89
N THR A 67 4.60 -7.24 -0.82
CA THR A 67 3.66 -7.85 0.12
C THR A 67 2.27 -7.94 -0.50
N PRO A 68 1.38 -8.82 0.01
CA PRO A 68 -0.02 -8.84 -0.40
C PRO A 68 -0.70 -7.47 -0.28
N ASP A 69 -0.38 -6.71 0.77
CA ASP A 69 -0.93 -5.36 0.98
C ASP A 69 -0.42 -4.37 -0.05
N GLN A 70 0.89 -4.36 -0.35
CA GLN A 70 1.45 -3.53 -1.42
C GLN A 70 0.83 -3.86 -2.78
N GLN A 71 0.59 -5.14 -3.05
CA GLN A 71 -0.08 -5.57 -4.27
C GLN A 71 -1.54 -5.13 -4.31
N ALA A 72 -2.25 -5.17 -3.18
CA ALA A 72 -3.62 -4.69 -3.07
C ALA A 72 -3.73 -3.18 -3.29
N GLU A 73 -2.81 -2.39 -2.74
CA GLU A 73 -2.74 -0.94 -2.95
C GLU A 73 -2.52 -0.58 -4.42
N ILE A 74 -1.59 -1.26 -5.09
CA ILE A 74 -1.33 -1.06 -6.53
C ILE A 74 -2.59 -1.38 -7.34
N LEU A 75 -3.26 -2.50 -7.05
CA LEU A 75 -4.50 -2.87 -7.73
C LEU A 75 -5.62 -1.86 -7.47
N GLN A 76 -5.72 -1.32 -6.25
CA GLN A 76 -6.71 -0.30 -5.92
C GLN A 76 -6.43 1.03 -6.64
N ALA A 77 -5.18 1.46 -6.69
CA ALA A 77 -4.76 2.64 -7.43
C ALA A 77 -5.07 2.48 -8.94
N ALA A 78 -4.73 1.34 -9.53
CA ALA A 78 -5.03 1.05 -10.93
C ALA A 78 -6.55 1.05 -11.22
N LYS A 79 -7.37 0.47 -10.33
CA LYS A 79 -8.83 0.52 -10.44
C LYS A 79 -9.36 1.95 -10.37
N LEU A 80 -8.81 2.75 -9.47
CA LEU A 80 -9.22 4.15 -9.32
C LEU A 80 -8.86 4.96 -10.56
N ASP A 81 -7.67 4.77 -11.13
CA ASP A 81 -7.26 5.45 -12.35
C ASP A 81 -8.05 4.98 -13.57
N GLN A 82 -8.36 3.69 -13.68
CA GLN A 82 -9.25 3.17 -14.73
C GLN A 82 -10.65 3.78 -14.60
N ALA A 83 -11.22 3.83 -13.39
CA ALA A 83 -12.52 4.46 -13.16
C ALA A 83 -12.47 5.94 -13.53
N ARG A 84 -11.41 6.67 -13.13
CA ARG A 84 -11.21 8.07 -13.51
C ARG A 84 -11.19 8.24 -15.02
N GLN A 85 -10.49 7.39 -15.77
CA GLN A 85 -10.46 7.47 -17.23
C GLN A 85 -11.83 7.17 -17.86
N GLN A 86 -12.56 6.18 -17.34
CA GLN A 86 -13.90 5.84 -17.81
C GLN A 86 -14.90 6.97 -17.58
N TYR A 87 -14.81 7.66 -16.44
CA TYR A 87 -15.72 8.74 -16.08
C TYR A 87 -15.19 10.15 -16.43
N ALA A 88 -13.98 10.28 -17.01
CA ALA A 88 -13.41 11.57 -17.37
C ALA A 88 -14.08 12.25 -18.57
N THR A 89 -14.79 11.50 -19.41
CA THR A 89 -15.29 11.99 -20.70
C THR A 89 -16.82 12.02 -20.81
N THR A 90 -17.53 11.42 -19.87
CA THR A 90 -19.00 11.37 -19.91
C THR A 90 -19.53 12.33 -18.86
N GLU A 91 -19.87 13.56 -19.26
CA GLU A 91 -20.71 14.41 -18.41
C GLU A 91 -22.01 13.67 -18.13
N LEU A 92 -22.45 13.67 -16.86
CA LEU A 92 -23.72 13.08 -16.48
C LEU A 92 -24.87 13.81 -17.22
N ASP A 93 -25.55 13.11 -18.12
CA ASP A 93 -26.69 13.66 -18.86
C ASP A 93 -27.90 13.79 -17.92
N LEU A 94 -28.19 15.03 -17.52
CA LEU A 94 -29.32 15.36 -16.65
C LEU A 94 -30.68 15.08 -17.31
N SER A 95 -30.78 15.02 -18.65
CA SER A 95 -32.04 14.76 -19.35
C SER A 95 -32.60 13.37 -19.05
N VAL A 96 -31.74 12.39 -18.77
CA VAL A 96 -32.11 11.01 -18.38
C VAL A 96 -32.80 10.95 -17.01
N TYR A 97 -32.68 12.01 -16.21
CA TYR A 97 -33.26 12.11 -14.88
C TYR A 97 -34.49 13.00 -14.82
N GLN A 98 -34.78 13.77 -15.87
CA GLN A 98 -35.96 14.64 -15.93
C GLN A 98 -37.27 13.84 -15.87
N GLY A 99 -38.21 14.29 -15.04
CA GLY A 99 -39.52 13.67 -14.86
C GLY A 99 -39.49 12.40 -14.01
N LYS A 100 -38.36 12.10 -13.34
CA LYS A 100 -38.28 11.04 -12.33
C LYS A 100 -38.71 11.58 -10.97
N ASP A 101 -38.30 10.91 -9.91
CA ASP A 101 -38.50 11.39 -8.54
C ASP A 101 -37.67 12.66 -8.27
N ALA A 102 -38.27 13.62 -7.58
CA ALA A 102 -37.66 14.93 -7.31
C ALA A 102 -36.34 14.83 -6.51
N LEU A 103 -36.19 13.81 -5.66
CA LEU A 103 -34.95 13.55 -4.94
C LEU A 103 -33.84 13.08 -5.89
N VAL A 104 -34.19 12.26 -6.88
CA VAL A 104 -33.24 11.74 -7.88
C VAL A 104 -32.75 12.84 -8.80
N GLU A 105 -33.63 13.75 -9.23
CA GLU A 105 -33.25 14.94 -9.99
C GLU A 105 -32.28 15.83 -9.20
N LYS A 106 -32.61 16.13 -7.94
CA LYS A 106 -31.76 16.94 -7.06
C LYS A 106 -30.41 16.29 -6.78
N LEU A 107 -30.36 14.96 -6.70
CA LEU A 107 -29.12 14.22 -6.52
C LEU A 107 -28.24 14.31 -7.78
N ALA A 108 -28.82 14.14 -8.97
CA ALA A 108 -28.11 14.24 -10.24
C ALA A 108 -27.51 15.65 -10.45
N GLU A 109 -28.29 16.70 -10.16
CA GLU A 109 -27.80 18.09 -10.18
C GLU A 109 -26.59 18.30 -9.26
N LYS A 110 -26.65 17.77 -8.03
CA LYS A 110 -25.56 17.87 -7.06
C LYS A 110 -24.31 17.12 -7.52
N VAL A 111 -24.46 15.94 -8.12
CA VAL A 111 -23.34 15.16 -8.65
C VAL A 111 -22.63 15.94 -9.77
N VAL A 112 -23.37 16.50 -10.73
CA VAL A 112 -22.79 17.34 -11.80
C VAL A 112 -22.04 18.54 -11.23
N TRP A 113 -22.61 19.22 -10.23
CA TRP A 113 -21.94 20.35 -9.58
C TRP A 113 -20.61 19.91 -8.92
N MET A 114 -20.60 18.79 -8.19
CA MET A 114 -19.39 18.26 -7.57
C MET A 114 -18.34 17.85 -8.60
N GLU A 115 -18.73 17.23 -9.71
CA GLU A 115 -17.82 16.85 -10.81
C GLU A 115 -17.13 18.08 -11.40
N ARG A 116 -17.88 19.17 -11.62
CA ARG A 116 -17.32 20.45 -12.10
C ARG A 116 -16.34 21.06 -11.10
N GLU A 117 -16.71 21.07 -9.81
CA GLU A 117 -15.86 21.63 -8.75
C GLU A 117 -14.54 20.85 -8.62
N ILE A 118 -14.61 19.52 -8.63
CA ILE A 118 -13.44 18.64 -8.57
C ILE A 118 -12.54 18.86 -9.79
N ASN A 119 -13.11 18.99 -10.99
CA ASN A 119 -12.34 19.25 -12.20
C ASN A 119 -11.68 20.64 -12.18
N ALA A 120 -12.36 21.66 -11.67
CA ALA A 120 -11.79 23.00 -11.52
C ALA A 120 -10.60 23.01 -10.54
N LEU A 121 -10.72 22.32 -9.39
CA LEU A 121 -9.62 22.18 -8.43
C LEU A 121 -8.40 21.48 -9.04
N ARG A 122 -8.60 20.48 -9.89
CA ARG A 122 -7.52 19.78 -10.58
C ARG A 122 -6.80 20.61 -11.64
N GLN A 123 -7.48 21.56 -12.28
CA GLN A 123 -6.89 22.44 -13.30
C GLN A 123 -6.17 23.66 -12.69
N GLY A 124 -6.50 24.02 -11.45
CA GLY A 124 -5.85 25.12 -10.71
C GLY A 124 -4.68 24.69 -9.81
N SER A 125 -4.29 23.41 -9.85
CA SER A 125 -3.14 22.82 -9.12
C SER A 125 -1.99 22.54 -10.07
#